data_AF-A0A2A2SB23-F1
#
_entry.id   AF-A0A2A2SB23-F1
#
_cell.length_a   1.000
_cell.length_b   1.000
_cell.length_c   1.000
_cell.angle_alpha   90.00
_cell.angle_beta   90.00
_cell.angle_gamma   90.00
#
_symmetry.space_group_name_H-M   'P 1'
#
loop_
_entity.id
_entity.type
_entity.pdbx_description
1 polymer ?
#
loop_
_entity_poly.entity_id
_entity_poly.type
_entity_poly.pdbx_seq_one_letter_code
_entity_poly.pdbx_strand_id
1 'polypeptide(L)'
;MSGRAAVSIGALLSRYDFELPIKDALDDPEMDPTRRALAVLAIGTGLDDGHLAAAELGQAARRLADDRAAGAPDGVGEGARAVRRILAHGGDDYQRALWYAVSRCSPDVAARHLEWLAELTRARGGMFRAIQASGAYMPLLPRGMHDIDSAQLGPD
;
A
#
# COMPACT_ATOMS: atom_id res chain seq x y z
N MET A 1 -12.66 17.37 43.66
CA MET A 1 -12.08 16.07 43.31
C MET A 1 -12.55 15.72 41.90
N SER A 2 -11.68 15.90 40.89
CA SER A 2 -12.06 15.66 39.49
C SER A 2 -12.01 14.16 39.21
N GLY A 3 -13.18 13.53 39.02
CA GLY A 3 -13.28 12.12 38.67
C GLY A 3 -12.67 11.88 37.30
N ARG A 4 -11.66 11.02 37.22
CA ARG A 4 -11.06 10.57 35.97
C ARG A 4 -12.13 9.70 35.29
N ALA A 5 -12.81 10.21 34.26
CA ALA A 5 -13.75 9.41 33.48
C ALA A 5 -13.01 8.18 32.94
N ALA A 6 -13.52 6.98 33.22
CA ALA A 6 -12.99 5.77 32.65
C ALA A 6 -13.18 5.84 31.13
N VAL A 7 -12.08 5.92 30.37
CA VAL A 7 -12.14 5.92 28.91
C VAL A 7 -12.52 4.51 28.46
N SER A 8 -13.63 4.37 27.76
CA SER A 8 -14.03 3.08 27.21
C SER A 8 -13.13 2.67 26.04
N ILE A 9 -12.97 1.37 25.83
CA ILE A 9 -12.21 0.85 24.67
C ILE A 9 -12.78 1.38 23.35
N GLY A 10 -14.11 1.51 23.25
CA GLY A 10 -14.77 2.07 22.06
C GLY A 10 -14.45 3.55 21.83
N ALA A 11 -14.29 4.35 22.89
CA ALA A 11 -13.89 5.75 22.77
C ALA A 11 -12.41 5.91 22.36
N LEU A 12 -11.56 4.93 22.65
CA LEU A 12 -10.18 4.89 22.15
C LEU A 12 -10.15 4.48 20.68
N LEU A 13 -10.91 3.44 20.32
CA LEU A 13 -10.96 2.90 18.97
C LEU A 13 -11.57 3.85 17.94
N SER A 14 -12.51 4.72 18.35
CA SER A 14 -13.10 5.72 17.45
C SER A 14 -12.14 6.83 17.02
N ARG A 15 -10.95 6.91 17.64
CA ARG A 15 -9.88 7.83 17.30
C ARG A 15 -8.67 7.12 16.66
N TYR A 16 -8.82 5.85 16.32
CA TYR A 16 -7.74 5.09 15.71
C TYR A 16 -7.32 5.72 14.39
N ASP A 17 -6.03 5.92 14.24
CA ASP A 17 -5.43 6.45 13.02
C ASP A 17 -4.94 5.28 12.17
N PHE A 18 -5.62 5.02 11.07
CA PHE A 18 -5.23 3.97 10.14
C PHE A 18 -3.86 4.24 9.49
N GLU A 19 -3.39 5.49 9.42
CA GLU A 19 -2.07 5.79 8.86
C GLU A 19 -0.92 5.57 9.84
N LEU A 20 -1.21 5.23 11.10
CA LEU A 20 -0.18 5.08 12.12
C LEU A 20 0.94 4.10 11.73
N PRO A 21 0.68 2.90 11.16
CA PRO A 21 1.76 2.01 10.74
C PRO A 21 2.68 2.61 9.68
N ILE A 22 2.13 3.40 8.75
CA ILE A 22 2.93 4.07 7.71
C ILE A 22 3.75 5.20 8.34
N LYS A 23 3.18 5.96 9.28
CA LYS A 23 3.90 7.02 10.01
C LYS A 23 5.05 6.44 10.85
N ASP A 24 4.80 5.38 11.60
CA ASP A 24 5.82 4.68 12.38
C ASP A 24 6.96 4.18 11.49
N ALA A 25 6.64 3.65 10.30
CA ALA A 25 7.63 3.27 9.31
C ALA A 25 8.46 4.49 8.84
N LEU A 26 7.81 5.61 8.52
CA LEU A 26 8.50 6.81 8.07
C LEU A 26 9.36 7.49 9.15
N ASP A 27 9.03 7.31 10.42
CA ASP A 27 9.80 7.85 11.54
C ASP A 27 11.05 7.01 11.88
N ASP A 28 11.19 5.80 11.33
CA ASP A 28 12.39 4.96 11.50
C ASP A 28 13.60 5.56 10.76
N PRO A 29 14.66 6.00 11.47
CA PRO A 29 15.84 6.59 10.83
C PRO A 29 16.66 5.61 9.99
N GLU A 30 16.58 4.30 10.30
CA GLU A 30 17.35 3.26 9.61
C GLU A 30 16.61 2.67 8.40
N MET A 31 15.45 3.22 8.06
CA MET A 31 14.64 2.73 6.95
C MET A 31 15.35 2.90 5.60
N ASP A 32 15.39 1.81 4.85
CA ASP A 32 15.84 1.78 3.46
C ASP A 32 15.14 2.88 2.61
N PRO A 33 15.87 3.67 1.81
CA PRO A 33 15.28 4.77 1.04
C PRO A 33 14.18 4.35 0.06
N THR A 34 14.28 3.15 -0.52
CA THR A 34 13.25 2.61 -1.43
C THR A 34 11.98 2.30 -0.66
N ARG A 35 12.11 1.67 0.51
CA ARG A 35 10.98 1.43 1.41
C ARG A 35 10.33 2.72 1.89
N ARG A 36 11.15 3.73 2.21
CA ARG A 36 10.65 5.07 2.57
C ARG A 36 9.84 5.68 1.43
N ALA A 37 10.35 5.64 0.19
CA ALA A 37 9.62 6.14 -0.98
C ALA A 37 8.29 5.39 -1.19
N LEU A 38 8.30 4.06 -1.06
CA LEU A 38 7.09 3.24 -1.15
C LEU A 38 6.06 3.57 -0.06
N ALA A 39 6.50 3.76 1.19
CA ALA A 39 5.63 4.15 2.29
C ALA A 39 5.01 5.54 2.07
N VAL A 40 5.77 6.51 1.55
CA VAL A 40 5.24 7.83 1.18
C VAL A 40 4.14 7.71 0.11
N LEU A 41 4.34 6.88 -0.91
CA LEU A 41 3.34 6.65 -1.96
C LEU A 41 2.06 6.00 -1.42
N ALA A 42 2.15 5.19 -0.37
CA ALA A 42 1.00 4.50 0.20
C ALA A 42 0.13 5.39 1.10
N ILE A 43 0.62 6.57 1.51
CA ILE A 43 -0.16 7.52 2.34
C ILE A 43 -1.46 7.88 1.63
N GLY A 44 -2.57 7.78 2.34
CA GLY A 44 -3.86 8.22 1.85
C GLY A 44 -4.47 7.33 0.76
N THR A 45 -3.90 6.15 0.49
CA THR A 45 -4.51 5.12 -0.37
C THR A 45 -5.61 4.37 0.39
N GLY A 46 -6.56 3.71 -0.29
CA GLY A 46 -7.56 2.88 0.39
C GLY A 46 -6.91 1.74 1.19
N LEU A 47 -7.58 1.24 2.25
CA LEU A 47 -7.04 0.16 3.07
C LEU A 47 -6.78 -1.12 2.25
N ASP A 48 -7.75 -1.50 1.42
CA ASP A 48 -7.64 -2.67 0.54
C ASP A 48 -6.81 -2.36 -0.70
N ASP A 49 -7.05 -1.22 -1.34
CA ASP A 49 -6.33 -0.79 -2.56
C ASP A 49 -4.81 -0.80 -2.35
N GLY A 50 -4.33 -0.20 -1.25
CA GLY A 50 -2.91 -0.14 -0.94
C GLY A 50 -2.27 -1.53 -0.83
N HIS A 51 -2.97 -2.47 -0.20
CA HIS A 51 -2.51 -3.84 0.00
C HIS A 51 -2.54 -4.65 -1.29
N LEU A 52 -3.68 -4.67 -1.99
CA LEU A 52 -3.87 -5.48 -3.19
C LEU A 52 -2.93 -5.05 -4.31
N ALA A 53 -2.80 -3.73 -4.53
CA ALA A 53 -1.89 -3.17 -5.53
C ALA A 53 -0.42 -3.55 -5.27
N ALA A 54 0.04 -3.41 -4.02
CA ALA A 54 1.41 -3.77 -3.64
C ALA A 54 1.66 -5.29 -3.73
N ALA A 55 0.70 -6.10 -3.30
CA ALA A 55 0.79 -7.56 -3.34
C ALA A 55 0.83 -8.09 -4.78
N GLU A 56 -0.04 -7.60 -5.66
CA GLU A 56 -0.08 -8.01 -7.06
C GLU A 56 1.24 -7.66 -7.77
N LEU A 57 1.72 -6.43 -7.58
CA LEU A 57 2.97 -5.99 -8.18
C LEU A 57 4.18 -6.74 -7.60
N GLY A 58 4.19 -7.02 -6.29
CA GLY A 58 5.21 -7.82 -5.63
C GLY A 58 5.26 -9.26 -6.17
N GLN A 59 4.10 -9.87 -6.39
CA GLN A 59 4.02 -11.20 -7.01
C GLN A 59 4.52 -11.18 -8.46
N ALA A 60 4.18 -10.16 -9.24
CA ALA A 60 4.68 -9.99 -10.60
C ALA A 60 6.21 -9.79 -10.63
N ALA A 61 6.76 -9.01 -9.70
CA ALA A 61 8.20 -8.83 -9.54
C ALA A 61 8.92 -10.12 -9.15
N ARG A 62 8.31 -10.95 -8.28
CA ARG A 62 8.84 -12.26 -7.92
C ARG A 62 8.95 -13.18 -9.14
N ARG A 63 7.88 -13.25 -9.95
CA ARG A 63 7.91 -14.01 -11.22
C ARG A 63 8.95 -13.47 -12.19
N LEU A 64 9.19 -12.15 -12.21
CA LEU A 64 10.25 -11.57 -13.02
C LEU A 64 11.65 -11.98 -12.53
N ALA A 65 11.84 -12.17 -11.22
CA ALA A 65 13.05 -12.74 -10.67
C ALA A 65 13.22 -14.20 -11.09
N ASP A 66 12.13 -14.98 -11.09
CA ASP A 66 12.13 -16.38 -11.54
C ASP A 66 12.46 -16.49 -13.04
N ASP A 67 11.89 -15.61 -13.89
CA ASP A 67 12.23 -15.50 -15.31
C ASP A 67 13.74 -15.30 -15.49
N ARG A 68 14.32 -14.36 -14.74
CA ARG A 68 15.76 -14.05 -14.80
C ARG A 68 16.62 -15.23 -14.34
N ALA A 69 16.22 -15.91 -13.27
CA ALA A 69 16.92 -17.08 -12.75
C ALA A 69 16.88 -18.26 -13.74
N ALA A 70 15.79 -18.40 -14.49
CA ALA A 70 15.63 -19.39 -15.55
C ALA A 70 16.36 -19.03 -16.86
N GLY A 71 16.97 -17.84 -16.95
CA GLY A 71 17.63 -17.36 -18.17
C GLY A 71 16.65 -17.00 -19.29
N ALA A 72 15.40 -16.67 -18.95
CA ALA A 72 14.43 -16.22 -19.93
C ALA A 72 14.91 -14.91 -20.60
N PRO A 73 14.70 -14.73 -21.91
CA PRO A 73 15.00 -13.47 -22.57
C PRO A 73 14.22 -12.30 -21.96
N ASP A 74 14.87 -11.14 -21.89
CA ASP A 74 14.27 -9.92 -21.35
C ASP A 74 12.92 -9.62 -22.03
N GLY A 75 11.89 -9.36 -21.22
CA GLY A 75 10.57 -8.98 -21.72
C GLY A 75 9.68 -10.14 -22.22
N VAL A 76 10.18 -11.38 -22.26
CA VAL A 76 9.44 -12.54 -22.82
C VAL A 76 8.82 -13.42 -21.73
N GLY A 77 9.48 -13.50 -20.57
CA GLY A 77 9.08 -14.32 -19.44
C GLY A 77 7.67 -14.01 -18.88
N GLU A 78 7.15 -14.91 -18.05
CA GLU A 78 5.80 -14.76 -17.49
C GLU A 78 5.71 -13.54 -16.57
N GLY A 79 6.72 -13.32 -15.73
CA GLY A 79 6.82 -12.16 -14.85
C GLY A 79 6.91 -10.86 -15.63
N ALA A 80 7.70 -10.82 -16.70
CA ALA A 80 7.75 -9.64 -17.58
C ALA A 80 6.38 -9.30 -18.19
N ARG A 81 5.64 -10.32 -18.62
CA ARG A 81 4.26 -10.15 -19.13
C ARG A 81 3.28 -9.74 -18.03
N ALA A 82 3.42 -10.25 -16.81
CA ALA A 82 2.58 -9.89 -15.68
C ALA A 82 2.77 -8.41 -15.30
N VAL A 83 4.02 -7.95 -15.13
CA VAL A 83 4.32 -6.53 -14.85
C VAL A 83 3.76 -5.64 -15.95
N ARG A 84 3.98 -5.96 -17.23
CA ARG A 84 3.44 -5.18 -18.35
C ARG A 84 1.91 -5.09 -18.32
N ARG A 85 1.22 -6.16 -17.94
CA ARG A 85 -0.25 -6.19 -17.86
C ARG A 85 -0.76 -5.24 -16.79
N ILE A 86 -0.15 -5.27 -15.60
CA ILE A 86 -0.49 -4.37 -14.48
C ILE A 86 -0.30 -2.92 -14.93
N LEU A 87 0.88 -2.59 -15.45
CA LEU A 87 1.20 -1.20 -15.83
C LEU A 87 0.36 -0.66 -17.01
N ALA A 88 -0.18 -1.55 -17.84
CA ALA A 88 -1.06 -1.20 -18.96
C ALA A 88 -2.51 -0.95 -18.53
N HIS A 89 -2.90 -1.23 -17.28
CA HIS A 89 -4.25 -0.99 -16.81
C HIS A 89 -4.49 0.53 -16.65
N GLY A 90 -5.53 1.04 -17.31
CA GLY A 90 -5.94 2.43 -17.21
C GLY A 90 -6.44 2.75 -15.80
N GLY A 91 -6.08 3.92 -15.26
CA GLY A 91 -6.53 4.37 -13.92
C GLY A 91 -5.64 3.94 -12.75
N ASP A 92 -4.61 3.13 -12.98
CA ASP A 92 -3.74 2.64 -11.90
C ASP A 92 -2.40 3.39 -11.84
N ASP A 93 -2.47 4.67 -11.48
CA ASP A 93 -1.28 5.51 -11.28
C ASP A 93 -0.46 5.07 -10.06
N TYR A 94 -1.08 4.35 -9.13
CA TYR A 94 -0.45 3.93 -7.89
C TYR A 94 0.52 2.78 -8.15
N GLN A 95 0.09 1.68 -8.80
CA GLN A 95 1.02 0.60 -9.11
C GLN A 95 2.10 1.05 -10.09
N ARG A 96 1.81 2.02 -10.99
CA ARG A 96 2.85 2.66 -11.82
C ARG A 96 3.88 3.39 -10.95
N ALA A 97 3.45 4.22 -10.01
CA ALA A 97 4.34 4.94 -9.11
C ALA A 97 5.18 3.98 -8.25
N LEU A 98 4.55 2.93 -7.69
CA LEU A 98 5.24 1.88 -6.95
C LEU A 98 6.31 1.18 -7.81
N TRP A 99 5.97 0.81 -9.04
CA TRP A 99 6.90 0.16 -9.95
C TRP A 99 8.08 1.06 -10.27
N TYR A 100 7.85 2.33 -10.58
CA TYR A 100 8.95 3.26 -10.88
C TYR A 100 9.91 3.41 -9.69
N ALA A 101 9.39 3.43 -8.46
CA ALA A 101 10.20 3.50 -7.24
C ALA A 101 11.16 2.31 -7.09
N VAL A 102 10.78 1.11 -7.55
CA VAL A 102 11.61 -0.11 -7.45
C VAL A 102 12.28 -0.53 -8.76
N SER A 103 11.96 0.11 -9.88
CA SER A 103 12.37 -0.30 -11.23
C SER A 103 13.89 -0.34 -11.45
N ARG A 104 14.66 0.35 -10.60
CA ARG A 104 16.13 0.36 -10.63
C ARG A 104 16.76 -0.75 -9.80
N CYS A 105 15.98 -1.46 -8.98
CA CYS A 105 16.42 -2.62 -8.22
C CYS A 105 16.51 -3.85 -9.14
N SER A 106 17.24 -4.88 -8.69
CA SER A 106 17.08 -6.20 -9.28
C SER A 106 15.67 -6.74 -8.97
N PRO A 107 15.08 -7.61 -9.83
CA PRO A 107 13.71 -8.08 -9.64
C PRO A 107 13.45 -8.73 -8.27
N ASP A 108 14.42 -9.46 -7.73
CA ASP A 108 14.34 -10.10 -6.42
C ASP A 108 14.28 -9.08 -5.26
N VAL A 109 15.05 -8.00 -5.37
CA VAL A 109 15.06 -6.89 -4.41
C VAL A 109 13.78 -6.07 -4.54
N ALA A 110 13.34 -5.75 -5.76
CA ALA A 110 12.07 -5.07 -6.02
C ALA A 110 10.89 -5.83 -5.38
N ALA A 111 10.83 -7.15 -5.60
CA ALA A 111 9.81 -8.01 -5.00
C ALA A 111 9.82 -7.94 -3.47
N ARG A 112 10.99 -7.99 -2.83
CA ARG A 112 11.11 -7.88 -1.36
C ARG A 112 10.65 -6.54 -0.81
N HIS A 113 10.85 -5.44 -1.56
CA HIS A 113 10.36 -4.12 -1.16
C HIS A 113 8.84 -4.02 -1.30
N LEU A 114 8.28 -4.54 -2.39
CA LEU A 114 6.84 -4.55 -2.63
C LEU A 114 6.09 -5.48 -1.66
N GLU A 115 6.63 -6.66 -1.35
CA GLU A 115 6.09 -7.56 -0.34
C GLU A 115 6.11 -6.93 1.06
N TRP A 116 7.18 -6.20 1.40
CA TRP A 116 7.23 -5.43 2.64
C TRP A 116 6.12 -4.36 2.68
N LEU A 117 5.89 -3.64 1.58
CA LEU A 117 4.82 -2.65 1.49
C LEU A 117 3.44 -3.31 1.61
N ALA A 118 3.26 -4.48 0.97
CA ALA A 118 2.01 -5.24 1.04
C ALA A 118 1.70 -5.66 2.48
N GLU A 119 2.68 -6.10 3.27
CA GLU A 119 2.46 -6.40 4.69
C GLU A 119 2.20 -5.15 5.53
N LEU A 120 2.90 -4.04 5.26
CA LEU A 120 2.67 -2.77 5.95
C LEU A 120 1.23 -2.27 5.75
N THR A 121 0.75 -2.29 4.51
CA THR A 121 -0.61 -1.89 4.13
C THR A 121 -1.66 -2.91 4.58
N ARG A 122 -1.32 -4.19 4.68
CA ARG A 122 -2.20 -5.19 5.32
C ARG A 122 -2.38 -4.93 6.81
N ALA A 123 -1.28 -4.62 7.51
CA ALA A 123 -1.31 -4.30 8.95
C ALA A 123 -2.18 -3.07 9.22
N ARG A 124 -2.09 -2.06 8.35
CA ARG A 124 -2.97 -0.88 8.29
C ARG A 124 -4.45 -1.26 8.29
N GLY A 125 -4.87 -2.20 7.43
CA GLY A 125 -6.26 -2.66 7.35
C GLY A 125 -6.71 -3.56 8.51
N GLY A 126 -5.78 -4.15 9.26
CA GLY A 126 -6.08 -5.15 10.30
C GLY A 126 -6.99 -4.66 11.42
N MET A 127 -6.90 -3.38 11.78
CA MET A 127 -7.71 -2.79 12.87
C MET A 127 -9.15 -2.49 12.47
N PHE A 128 -9.47 -2.48 11.16
CA PHE A 128 -10.81 -2.19 10.67
C PHE A 128 -11.85 -3.13 11.28
N ARG A 129 -11.59 -4.45 11.24
CA ARG A 129 -12.50 -5.47 11.78
C ARG A 129 -12.65 -5.38 13.29
N ALA A 130 -11.57 -5.06 14.00
CA ALA A 130 -11.60 -4.92 15.46
C ALA A 130 -12.48 -3.72 15.88
N ILE A 131 -12.35 -2.58 15.19
CA ILE A 131 -13.18 -1.40 15.43
C ILE A 131 -14.65 -1.70 15.11
N GLN A 132 -14.91 -2.32 13.96
CA GLN A 132 -16.27 -2.71 13.57
C GLN A 132 -16.93 -3.64 14.60
N ALA A 133 -16.23 -4.68 15.06
CA ALA A 133 -16.74 -5.64 16.03
C ALA A 133 -16.97 -5.04 17.42
N SER A 134 -16.27 -3.95 17.76
CA SER A 134 -16.44 -3.27 19.05
C SER A 134 -17.71 -2.43 19.16
N GLY A 135 -18.39 -2.15 18.04
CA GLY A 135 -19.52 -1.22 17.97
C GLY A 135 -19.12 0.26 18.15
N ALA A 136 -17.82 0.57 18.16
CA ALA A 136 -17.34 1.94 18.14
C ALA A 136 -17.69 2.64 16.82
N TYR A 137 -17.76 3.97 16.85
CA TYR A 137 -17.83 4.76 15.63
C TYR A 137 -16.58 4.50 14.77
N MET A 138 -16.78 4.23 13.47
CA MET A 138 -15.67 3.99 12.55
C MET A 138 -14.92 5.31 12.31
N PRO A 139 -13.60 5.37 12.56
CA PRO A 139 -12.79 6.52 12.18
C PRO A 139 -12.84 6.79 10.67
N LEU A 140 -12.41 7.98 10.27
CA LEU A 140 -12.27 8.30 8.86
C LEU A 140 -11.32 7.31 8.19
N LEU A 141 -11.81 6.63 7.15
CA LEU A 141 -10.99 5.77 6.32
C LEU A 141 -10.13 6.63 5.39
N PRO A 142 -8.88 6.23 5.14
CA PRO A 142 -8.11 6.77 4.04
C PRO A 142 -8.86 6.63 2.71
N ARG A 143 -8.79 7.64 1.84
CA ARG A 143 -9.53 7.64 0.57
C ARG A 143 -8.93 6.63 -0.40
N GLY A 144 -9.75 5.96 -1.21
CA GLY A 144 -9.24 5.27 -2.39
C GLY A 144 -8.76 6.29 -3.41
N MET A 145 -7.61 6.08 -4.05
CA MET A 145 -7.13 6.97 -5.12
C MET A 145 -8.07 6.97 -6.34
N HIS A 146 -8.98 5.99 -6.41
CA HIS A 146 -10.00 5.86 -7.44
C HIS A 146 -11.24 6.78 -7.26
N ASP A 147 -11.30 7.61 -6.20
CA ASP A 147 -12.41 8.54 -5.94
C ASP A 147 -12.10 10.01 -6.28
N ILE A 148 -11.19 10.27 -7.23
CA ILE A 148 -11.22 11.57 -7.94
C ILE A 148 -12.26 11.49 -9.04
N ASP A 149 -13.49 11.75 -8.62
CA ASP A 149 -14.64 11.96 -9.48
C ASP A 149 -14.28 13.00 -10.56
N SER A 150 -14.34 12.58 -11.82
CA SER A 150 -14.16 13.42 -13.01
C SER A 150 -15.24 14.52 -13.13
N ALA A 151 -16.13 14.63 -12.14
CA ALA A 151 -17.11 15.69 -11.96
C ALA A 151 -16.55 17.02 -11.40
N GLN A 152 -15.26 17.13 -11.02
CA GLN A 152 -14.69 18.39 -10.51
C GLN A 152 -13.87 19.22 -11.53
N LEU A 153 -13.78 18.80 -12.79
CA LEU A 153 -13.32 19.67 -13.87
C LEU A 153 -14.55 20.29 -14.53
N GLY A 154 -14.93 21.47 -14.04
CA GLY A 154 -15.88 22.34 -14.74
C GLY A 154 -15.37 22.70 -16.14
N PRO A 155 -16.25 23.02 -17.09
CA PRO A 155 -15.83 23.34 -18.45
C PRO A 155 -15.01 24.64 -18.46
N ASP A 156 -13.86 24.58 -19.12
CA ASP A 156 -13.04 25.74 -19.49
C ASP A 156 -13.83 26.75 -20.35
#